data_AF-A0A952LMJ8-F1
#
_entry.id   AF-A0A952LMJ8-F1
#
_cell.length_a   1.000
_cell.length_b   1.000
_cell.length_c   1.000
_cell.angle_alpha   90.00
_cell.angle_beta   90.00
_cell.angle_gamma   90.00
#
_symmetry.space_group_name_H-M   'P 1'
#
loop_
_entity.id
_entity.type
_entity.pdbx_description
1 polymer ?
#
loop_
_entity_poly.entity_id
_entity_poly.type
_entity_poly.pdbx_seq_one_letter_code
_entity_poly.pdbx_strand_id
1 'polypeptide(L)'
;MDLGYEKAFQPVYKEYFIHSFRHMTNEYIQSRLKDLGFKLKVIGEDEQTGQCPCCFHYSIDFGEDGFCDICPVCFWENGGNEPNHMSLEEAQKNFKNFGAMSKSYLQFIDPEGGKKYKKEHYTK
;
A
#
# COMPACT_ATOMS: atom_id res chain seq x y z
N MET A 1 29.37 1.57 6.15
CA MET A 1 29.37 2.87 5.45
C MET A 1 28.65 3.82 6.38
N ASP A 2 29.38 4.73 7.01
CA ASP A 2 28.78 5.68 7.93
C ASP A 2 28.19 6.83 7.11
N LEU A 3 26.86 6.97 7.14
CA LEU A 3 26.16 8.11 6.54
C LEU A 3 25.99 9.18 7.61
N GLY A 4 26.81 10.23 7.53
CA GLY A 4 26.63 11.44 8.32
C GLY A 4 25.40 12.22 7.84
N TYR A 5 24.66 12.82 8.77
CA TYR A 5 23.57 13.74 8.41
C TYR A 5 24.17 15.00 7.78
N GLU A 6 24.02 15.13 6.47
CA GLU A 6 24.42 16.33 5.73
C GLU A 6 23.19 17.00 5.13
N LYS A 7 23.12 18.34 5.21
CA LYS A 7 22.01 19.12 4.61
C LYS A 7 21.84 18.84 3.12
N ALA A 8 22.92 18.46 2.43
CA ALA A 8 22.90 18.09 1.01
C ALA A 8 21.98 16.88 0.71
N PHE A 9 21.73 15.99 1.68
CA PHE A 9 20.85 14.83 1.51
C PHE A 9 19.37 15.13 1.83
N GLN A 10 19.03 16.35 2.26
CA GLN A 10 17.63 16.71 2.53
C GLN A 10 16.66 16.41 1.37
N PRO A 11 17.00 16.65 0.09
CA PRO A 11 16.14 16.28 -1.03
C PRO A 11 15.88 14.76 -1.09
N VAL A 12 16.91 13.94 -0.87
CA VAL A 12 16.82 12.47 -0.90
C VAL A 12 15.92 11.96 0.22
N TYR A 13 16.03 12.53 1.43
CA TYR A 13 15.14 12.16 2.54
C TYR A 13 13.68 12.53 2.23
N LYS A 14 13.44 13.71 1.64
CA LYS A 14 12.10 14.15 1.26
C LYS A 14 11.49 13.21 0.21
N GLU A 15 12.25 12.86 -0.81
CA GLU A 15 11.84 11.90 -1.84
C GLU A 15 11.54 10.53 -1.22
N TYR A 16 12.43 10.02 -0.36
CA TYR A 16 12.20 8.78 0.37
C TYR A 16 10.90 8.81 1.17
N PHE A 17 10.59 9.91 1.88
CA PHE A 17 9.33 10.04 2.60
C PHE A 17 8.12 10.04 1.67
N ILE A 18 8.17 10.76 0.55
CA ILE A 18 7.08 10.78 -0.44
C ILE A 18 6.80 9.36 -0.95
N HIS A 19 7.85 8.62 -1.31
CA HIS A 19 7.69 7.23 -1.75
C HIS A 19 7.22 6.29 -0.63
N SER A 20 7.71 6.49 0.60
CA SER A 20 7.38 5.65 1.75
C SER A 20 5.94 5.82 2.23
N PHE A 21 5.29 6.94 1.93
CA PHE A 21 3.91 7.22 2.33
C PHE A 21 2.90 7.09 1.18
N ARG A 22 3.35 6.63 0.01
CA ARG A 22 2.49 6.47 -1.14
C ARG A 22 1.29 5.56 -0.81
N HIS A 23 0.11 6.02 -1.21
CA HIS A 23 -1.23 5.43 -1.03
C HIS A 23 -1.72 5.33 0.42
N MET A 24 -0.91 5.74 1.40
CA MET A 24 -1.32 5.68 2.80
C MET A 24 -2.34 6.77 3.11
N THR A 25 -3.30 6.47 3.99
CA THR A 25 -4.26 7.48 4.43
C THR A 25 -3.58 8.58 5.23
N ASN A 26 -4.10 9.80 5.17
CA ASN A 26 -3.63 10.92 5.97
C ASN A 26 -3.70 10.60 7.48
N GLU A 27 -4.69 9.81 7.90
CA GLU A 27 -4.80 9.29 9.27
C GLU A 27 -3.61 8.40 9.65
N TYR A 28 -3.22 7.45 8.79
CA TYR A 28 -2.06 6.59 9.04
C TYR A 28 -0.77 7.40 9.07
N ILE A 29 -0.56 8.31 8.11
CA ILE A 29 0.62 9.19 8.06
C ILE A 29 0.71 10.01 9.35
N GLN A 30 -0.42 10.59 9.79
CA GLN A 30 -0.51 11.36 11.02
C GLN A 30 -0.12 10.55 12.25
N SER A 31 -0.60 9.30 12.37
CA SER A 31 -0.22 8.39 13.46
C SER A 31 1.27 8.06 13.39
N ARG A 32 1.79 7.75 12.21
CA ARG A 32 3.20 7.38 12.03
C ARG A 32 4.15 8.51 12.38
N LEU A 33 3.82 9.75 12.00
CA LEU A 33 4.59 10.94 12.40
C LEU A 33 4.59 11.13 13.92
N LYS A 34 3.45 10.90 14.58
CA LYS A 34 3.35 10.96 16.04
C LYS A 34 4.22 9.90 16.72
N ASP A 35 4.23 8.67 16.21
CA ASP A 35 5.06 7.58 16.73
C ASP A 35 6.57 7.87 16.58
N LEU A 36 6.93 8.63 15.55
CA LEU A 36 8.30 9.14 15.32
C LEU A 36 8.64 10.38 16.17
N GLY A 37 7.71 10.88 17.00
CA GLY A 37 7.91 12.03 17.88
C GLY A 37 7.59 13.39 17.25
N PHE A 38 7.10 13.43 16.00
CA PHE A 38 6.70 14.67 15.34
C PHE A 38 5.28 15.08 15.75
N LYS A 39 5.13 16.30 16.27
CA LYS A 39 3.82 16.90 16.60
C LYS A 39 3.32 17.77 15.44
N LEU A 40 3.17 17.16 14.27
CA LEU A 40 2.66 17.82 13.06
C LEU A 40 1.18 17.51 12.89
N LYS A 41 0.46 18.34 12.12
CA LYS A 41 -0.88 18.02 11.64
C LYS A 41 -0.80 17.72 10.15
N VAL A 42 -1.29 16.56 9.72
CA VAL A 42 -1.49 16.24 8.29
C VAL A 42 -2.76 16.95 7.83
N ILE A 43 -2.69 17.62 6.69
CA ILE A 43 -3.77 18.46 6.14
C ILE A 43 -4.00 18.11 4.67
N GLY A 44 -5.20 18.41 4.16
CA GLY A 44 -5.61 18.08 2.80
C GLY A 44 -6.42 16.79 2.72
N GLU A 45 -6.76 16.41 1.49
CA GLU A 45 -7.46 15.16 1.19
C GLU A 45 -6.46 13.99 1.08
N ASP A 46 -6.97 12.77 1.18
CA ASP A 46 -6.17 11.56 0.90
C ASP A 46 -5.74 11.54 -0.58
N GLU A 47 -4.61 10.88 -0.85
CA GLU A 47 -4.16 10.63 -2.22
C GLU A 47 -5.22 9.85 -3.00
N GLN A 48 -5.44 10.26 -4.25
CA GLN A 48 -6.29 9.52 -5.16
C GLN A 48 -5.62 8.19 -5.55
N THR A 49 -6.30 7.08 -5.29
CA THR A 49 -5.74 5.73 -5.36
C THR A 49 -6.69 4.76 -6.04
N GLY A 50 -6.12 3.76 -6.71
CA GLY A 50 -6.86 2.64 -7.30
C GLY A 50 -7.18 1.57 -6.28
N GLN A 51 -8.32 0.90 -6.45
CA GLN A 51 -8.74 -0.22 -5.61
C GLN A 51 -8.19 -1.54 -6.17
N CYS A 52 -7.52 -2.32 -5.32
CA CYS A 52 -7.12 -3.67 -5.67
C CYS A 52 -8.36 -4.59 -5.77
N PRO A 53 -8.58 -5.29 -6.91
CA PRO A 53 -9.76 -6.14 -7.10
C PRO A 53 -9.76 -7.41 -6.25
N CYS A 54 -8.59 -7.81 -5.72
CA CYS A 54 -8.46 -8.99 -4.87
C CYS A 54 -8.86 -8.71 -3.41
N CYS A 55 -8.36 -7.62 -2.83
CA CYS A 55 -8.50 -7.37 -1.39
C CYS A 55 -9.32 -6.11 -1.03
N PHE A 56 -9.72 -5.32 -2.02
CA PHE A 56 -10.54 -4.10 -1.90
C PHE A 56 -9.89 -2.96 -1.09
N HIS A 57 -8.57 -3.01 -0.90
CA HIS A 57 -7.80 -1.87 -0.40
C HIS A 57 -7.44 -0.94 -1.55
N TYR A 58 -7.54 0.36 -1.30
CA TYR A 58 -7.04 1.40 -2.18
C TYR A 58 -5.53 1.53 -1.96
N SER A 59 -4.76 0.80 -2.76
CA SER A 59 -3.34 0.50 -2.47
C SER A 59 -2.46 0.40 -3.73
N ILE A 60 -3.01 0.81 -4.87
CA ILE A 60 -2.34 0.88 -6.16
C ILE A 60 -2.58 2.27 -6.77
N ASP A 61 -1.81 2.63 -7.78
CA ASP A 61 -1.96 3.85 -8.55
C ASP A 61 -3.38 3.95 -9.17
N PHE A 62 -3.86 5.17 -9.35
CA PHE A 62 -5.22 5.41 -9.85
C PHE A 62 -5.30 5.27 -11.38
N GLY A 63 -6.37 4.66 -11.87
CA GLY A 63 -6.63 4.56 -13.31
C GLY A 63 -5.67 3.61 -14.03
N GLU A 64 -5.19 4.03 -15.20
CA GLU A 64 -4.30 3.22 -16.05
C GLU A 64 -2.88 3.09 -15.47
N ASP A 65 -2.45 4.04 -14.63
CA ASP A 65 -1.12 4.02 -14.01
C ASP A 65 -0.93 2.79 -13.11
N GLY A 66 -2.00 2.33 -12.47
CA GLY A 66 -1.99 1.14 -11.61
C GLY A 66 -2.18 -0.18 -12.34
N PHE A 67 -2.08 -0.22 -13.68
CA PHE A 67 -2.34 -1.45 -14.45
C PHE A 67 -1.37 -2.59 -14.13
N CYS A 68 -0.10 -2.27 -13.85
CA CYS A 68 0.94 -3.25 -13.52
C CYS A 68 1.31 -3.29 -12.03
N ASP A 69 0.54 -2.63 -11.18
CA ASP A 69 0.86 -2.55 -9.76
C ASP A 69 0.61 -3.87 -9.04
N ILE A 70 1.54 -4.22 -8.16
CA ILE A 70 1.41 -5.32 -7.22
C ILE A 70 0.87 -4.75 -5.91
N CYS A 71 -0.33 -5.20 -5.52
CA CYS A 71 -0.95 -4.75 -4.29
C CYS A 71 -0.12 -5.19 -3.06
N PRO A 72 0.38 -4.27 -2.21
CA PRO A 72 1.19 -4.61 -1.05
C PRO A 72 0.41 -5.38 0.02
N VAL A 73 -0.93 -5.35 -0.01
CA VAL A 73 -1.77 -6.00 1.00
C VAL A 73 -1.98 -7.48 0.73
N CYS A 74 -2.16 -7.86 -0.55
CA CYS A 74 -2.51 -9.23 -0.92
C CYS A 74 -1.58 -9.85 -1.97
N PHE A 75 -0.66 -9.06 -2.53
CA PHE A 75 0.30 -9.43 -3.57
C PHE A 75 -0.27 -9.66 -4.97
N TRP A 76 -1.56 -9.39 -5.20
CA TRP A 76 -2.16 -9.45 -6.54
C TRP A 76 -1.63 -8.37 -7.47
N GLU A 77 -1.14 -8.74 -8.65
CA GLU A 77 -0.83 -7.81 -9.74
C GLU A 77 -2.11 -7.38 -10.45
N ASN A 78 -2.35 -6.08 -10.59
CA ASN A 78 -3.63 -5.56 -11.10
C ASN A 78 -3.93 -5.94 -12.58
N GLY A 79 -2.90 -6.30 -13.35
CA GLY A 79 -2.99 -6.64 -14.79
C GLY A 79 -3.83 -7.86 -15.15
N GLY A 80 -4.39 -8.56 -14.16
CA GLY A 80 -5.40 -9.62 -14.35
C GLY A 80 -4.87 -11.01 -14.06
N ASN A 81 -5.51 -12.04 -14.63
CA ASN A 81 -5.22 -13.42 -14.25
C ASN A 81 -3.86 -13.93 -14.76
N GLU A 82 -3.43 -13.51 -15.96
CA GLU A 82 -2.22 -14.03 -16.62
C GLU A 82 -0.93 -13.78 -15.81
N PRO A 83 -0.64 -12.55 -15.32
CA PRO A 83 0.56 -12.31 -14.51
C PRO A 83 0.56 -13.06 -13.18
N ASN A 84 -0.64 -13.29 -12.65
CA ASN A 84 -0.83 -13.93 -11.35
C ASN A 84 -0.87 -15.46 -11.44
N HIS A 85 -0.97 -16.01 -12.65
CA HIS A 85 -1.15 -17.44 -12.93
C HIS A 85 -2.29 -18.09 -12.14
N MET A 86 -3.34 -17.31 -11.81
CA MET A 86 -4.53 -17.76 -11.09
C MET A 86 -5.73 -16.87 -11.38
N SER A 87 -6.93 -17.36 -11.06
CA SER A 87 -8.14 -16.55 -11.20
C SER A 87 -8.29 -15.53 -10.06
N LEU A 88 -8.87 -14.37 -10.37
CA LEU A 88 -9.24 -13.37 -9.35
C LEU A 88 -10.12 -13.95 -8.23
N GLU A 89 -11.09 -14.82 -8.58
CA GLU A 89 -11.97 -15.46 -7.60
C GLU A 89 -11.20 -16.35 -6.62
N GLU A 90 -10.21 -17.11 -7.12
CA GLU A 90 -9.33 -17.93 -6.29
C GLU A 90 -8.47 -17.06 -5.37
N ALA A 91 -7.88 -15.98 -5.90
CA ALA A 91 -7.10 -15.03 -5.11
C ALA A 91 -7.94 -14.36 -4.00
N GLN A 92 -9.19 -13.98 -4.30
CA GLN A 92 -10.13 -13.42 -3.30
C GLN A 92 -10.45 -14.42 -2.19
N LYS A 93 -10.68 -15.70 -2.53
CA LYS A 93 -10.89 -16.78 -1.55
C LYS A 93 -9.65 -16.97 -0.68
N ASN A 94 -8.48 -16.97 -1.28
CA ASN A 94 -7.19 -17.10 -0.59
C ASN A 94 -6.93 -15.92 0.35
N PHE A 95 -7.17 -14.69 -0.10
CA PHE A 95 -7.03 -13.50 0.73
C PHE A 95 -7.96 -13.55 1.95
N LYS A 96 -9.21 -14.00 1.76
CA LYS A 96 -10.14 -14.20 2.87
C LYS A 96 -9.66 -15.27 3.86
N ASN A 97 -8.98 -16.32 3.38
CA ASN A 97 -8.55 -17.44 4.21
C ASN A 97 -7.26 -17.18 4.98
N PHE A 98 -6.28 -16.50 4.37
CA PHE A 98 -4.95 -16.30 4.98
C PHE A 98 -4.31 -14.94 4.70
N GLY A 99 -4.99 -14.01 4.03
CA GLY A 99 -4.51 -12.62 3.88
C GLY A 99 -3.60 -12.35 2.70
N ALA A 100 -3.41 -13.30 1.78
CA ALA A 100 -2.67 -13.09 0.53
C ALA A 100 -3.36 -13.81 -0.65
N MET A 101 -3.01 -13.48 -1.89
CA MET A 101 -3.51 -14.16 -3.08
C MET A 101 -3.08 -15.63 -3.13
N SER A 102 -1.93 -15.98 -2.54
CA SER A 102 -1.38 -17.33 -2.44
C SER A 102 -0.47 -17.46 -1.21
N LYS A 103 -0.32 -18.68 -0.68
CA LYS A 103 0.52 -18.95 0.50
C LYS A 103 2.00 -18.65 0.25
N SER A 104 2.49 -18.81 -0.98
CA SER A 104 3.88 -18.50 -1.34
C SER A 104 4.23 -17.02 -1.13
N TYR A 105 3.21 -16.15 -1.19
CA TYR A 105 3.38 -14.70 -1.14
C TYR A 105 3.13 -14.08 0.24
N LEU A 106 2.78 -14.88 1.24
CA LEU A 106 2.58 -14.41 2.62
C LEU A 106 3.79 -13.66 3.19
N GLN A 107 5.00 -13.98 2.75
CA GLN A 107 6.23 -13.33 3.21
C GLN A 107 6.48 -11.95 2.58
N PHE A 108 5.74 -11.58 1.52
CA PHE A 108 5.95 -10.33 0.78
C PHE A 108 4.85 -9.30 1.01
N ILE A 109 3.78 -9.65 1.72
CA ILE A 109 2.73 -8.68 2.06
C ILE A 109 3.21 -7.72 3.13
N ASP A 110 2.62 -6.52 3.14
CA ASP A 110 2.78 -5.55 4.20
C ASP A 110 1.92 -5.94 5.40
N PRO A 111 2.52 -6.31 6.56
CA PRO A 111 1.76 -6.72 7.75
C PRO A 111 0.90 -5.59 8.32
N GLU A 112 1.17 -4.34 7.96
CA GLU A 112 0.36 -3.18 8.34
C GLU A 112 -0.57 -2.69 7.23
N GLY A 113 -0.68 -3.41 6.11
CA GLY A 113 -1.48 -2.99 4.95
C GLY A 113 -2.91 -2.62 5.31
N GLY A 114 -3.56 -3.40 6.18
CA GLY A 114 -4.93 -3.11 6.64
C GLY A 114 -5.09 -1.84 7.49
N LYS A 115 -4.00 -1.26 8.00
CA LYS A 115 -4.00 0.03 8.72
C LYS A 115 -3.58 1.19 7.80
N LYS A 116 -2.68 0.90 6.85
CA LYS A 116 -2.07 1.89 5.94
C LYS A 116 -3.06 2.39 4.90
N TYR A 117 -3.81 1.46 4.31
CA TYR A 117 -4.61 1.73 3.13
C TYR A 117 -6.08 1.81 3.47
N LYS A 118 -6.79 2.72 2.82
CA LYS A 118 -8.25 2.76 2.87
C LYS A 118 -8.79 1.44 2.32
N LYS A 119 -9.84 0.92 2.93
CA LYS A 119 -10.52 -0.30 2.46
C LYS A 119 -12.00 -0.01 2.23
N GLU A 120 -12.54 -0.52 1.15
CA GLU A 120 -13.98 -0.52 0.97
C GLU A 120 -14.63 -1.59 1.86
N HIS A 121 -15.67 -1.20 2.60
CA HIS A 121 -16.52 -2.14 3.30
C HIS A 121 -17.60 -2.64 2.34
N TYR A 122 -17.68 -3.96 2.15
CA TYR A 122 -18.82 -4.55 1.46
C TYR A 122 -20.12 -4.21 2.20
N THR A 123 -20.92 -3.30 1.65
CA THR A 123 -22.37 -3.35 1.85
C THR A 123 -22.90 -4.49 0.99
N LYS A 124 -23.23 -5.58 1.65
CA LYS A 124 -23.95 -6.71 1.06
C LYS A 124 -25.37 -6.32 0.69
#